data_AF-A0A1B6LMH8-F1
#
_entry.id   AF-A0A1B6LMH8-F1
#
_cell.length_a   1.000
_cell.length_b   1.000
_cell.length_c   1.000
_cell.angle_alpha   90.00
_cell.angle_beta   90.00
_cell.angle_gamma   90.00
#
_symmetry.space_group_name_H-M   'P 1'
#
loop_
_entity.id
_entity.type
_entity.pdbx_description
1 polymer ?
#
loop_
_entity_poly.entity_id
_entity_poly.type
_entity_poly.pdbx_seq_one_letter_code
_entity_poly.pdbx_strand_id
1 'polypeptide(L)'
;MKHWPFDVVSDGGKPKIQVAYKGENKTFYPEEVSSMVLTKMKETAEAYLGKTVTNAVITVPAYFNDSQRQATKDSGAIAGLNVLRIINEPTAAAIAYGLDKKGSGERNVLIFDLGGGTFDVSILTIEDGIFEVKSTAGDTHF
;
A
#
# COMPACT_ATOMS: atom_id res chain seq x y z
N MET A 1 -1.32 -19.90 -8.22
CA MET A 1 -2.38 -19.67 -7.21
C MET A 1 -2.87 -21.01 -6.69
N LYS A 2 -2.21 -21.56 -5.66
CA LYS A 2 -2.55 -22.89 -5.08
C LYS A 2 -2.93 -22.81 -3.59
N HIS A 3 -2.84 -21.63 -2.98
CA HIS A 3 -2.93 -21.46 -1.53
C HIS A 3 -4.14 -20.64 -1.08
N TRP A 4 -4.97 -20.17 -2.02
CA TRP A 4 -6.15 -19.36 -1.71
C TRP A 4 -7.42 -20.19 -1.81
N PRO A 5 -8.38 -20.01 -0.88
CA PRO A 5 -9.64 -20.73 -0.89
C PRO A 5 -10.68 -20.13 -1.85
N PHE A 6 -10.41 -18.93 -2.40
CA PHE A 6 -11.28 -18.24 -3.34
C PHE A 6 -10.76 -18.39 -4.78
N ASP A 7 -11.69 -18.32 -5.72
CA ASP A 7 -11.39 -18.45 -7.13
C ASP A 7 -10.81 -17.15 -7.70
N VAL A 8 -9.83 -17.30 -8.58
CA VAL A 8 -9.29 -16.21 -9.39
C VAL A 8 -9.50 -16.54 -10.86
N VAL A 9 -10.26 -15.69 -11.54
CA VAL A 9 -10.60 -15.82 -12.95
C VAL A 9 -9.85 -14.76 -13.76
N SER A 10 -9.63 -15.01 -15.05
CA SER A 10 -9.00 -14.06 -15.97
C SER A 10 -10.07 -13.29 -16.73
N ASP A 11 -9.94 -11.97 -16.79
CA ASP A 11 -10.75 -11.08 -17.62
C ASP A 11 -9.82 -10.23 -18.48
N GLY A 12 -9.72 -10.56 -19.78
CA GLY A 12 -8.79 -9.89 -20.69
C GLY A 12 -7.32 -9.98 -20.27
N GLY A 13 -6.93 -11.05 -19.55
CA GLY A 13 -5.57 -11.21 -19.01
C GLY A 13 -5.34 -10.55 -17.65
N LYS A 14 -6.32 -9.81 -17.10
CA LYS A 14 -6.28 -9.28 -15.75
C LYS A 14 -6.94 -10.25 -14.75
N PRO A 15 -6.38 -10.45 -13.55
CA PRO A 15 -7.01 -11.30 -12.55
C PRO A 15 -8.23 -10.61 -11.94
N LYS A 16 -9.29 -11.40 -11.67
CA LYS A 16 -10.44 -11.02 -10.86
C LYS A 16 -10.71 -12.07 -9.80
N ILE A 17 -11.10 -11.64 -8.62
CA ILE A 17 -11.54 -12.52 -7.54
C ILE A 17 -13.03 -12.83 -7.75
N GLN A 18 -13.38 -14.10 -7.81
CA GLN A 18 -14.77 -14.55 -7.98
C GLN A 18 -15.32 -15.05 -6.64
N VAL A 19 -16.51 -14.58 -6.27
CA VAL A 19 -17.20 -14.96 -5.02
C VAL A 19 -18.71 -15.05 -5.24
N ALA A 20 -19.37 -15.88 -4.43
CA ALA A 20 -20.82 -15.87 -4.32
C ALA A 20 -21.25 -14.75 -3.36
N TYR A 21 -22.01 -13.77 -3.83
CA TYR A 21 -22.51 -12.67 -3.02
C TYR A 21 -23.99 -12.43 -3.29
N LYS A 22 -24.81 -12.51 -2.23
CA LYS A 22 -26.29 -12.39 -2.30
C LYS A 22 -26.94 -13.38 -3.28
N GLY A 23 -26.41 -14.60 -3.35
CA GLY A 23 -26.93 -15.67 -4.22
C GLY A 23 -26.47 -15.60 -5.68
N GLU A 24 -25.63 -14.62 -6.05
CA GLU A 24 -25.11 -14.46 -7.41
C GLU A 24 -23.58 -14.55 -7.43
N ASN A 25 -23.04 -15.04 -8.54
CA ASN A 25 -21.60 -15.00 -8.77
C ASN A 25 -21.18 -13.58 -9.17
N LYS A 26 -20.29 -12.99 -8.38
CA LYS A 26 -19.69 -11.68 -8.66
C LYS A 26 -18.19 -11.81 -8.85
N THR A 27 -17.64 -10.92 -9.65
CA THR A 27 -16.20 -10.81 -9.86
C THR A 27 -15.74 -9.39 -9.52
N PHE A 28 -14.56 -9.29 -8.94
CA PHE A 28 -13.97 -8.01 -8.51
C PHE A 28 -12.52 -7.94 -8.94
N TYR A 29 -12.10 -6.79 -9.45
CA TYR A 29 -10.69 -6.50 -9.64
C TYR A 29 -9.97 -6.32 -8.28
N PRO A 30 -8.66 -6.56 -8.19
CA PRO A 30 -7.90 -6.36 -6.96
C PRO A 30 -8.04 -4.93 -6.38
N GLU A 31 -8.10 -3.93 -7.24
CA GLU A 31 -8.30 -2.52 -6.87
C GLU A 31 -9.68 -2.26 -6.27
N GLU A 32 -10.72 -2.95 -6.72
CA GLU A 32 -12.06 -2.85 -6.13
C GLU A 32 -12.07 -3.47 -4.73
N VAL A 33 -11.44 -4.62 -4.54
CA VAL A 33 -11.32 -5.25 -3.21
C VAL A 33 -10.51 -4.37 -2.26
N SER A 34 -9.42 -3.79 -2.74
CA SER A 34 -8.59 -2.86 -1.97
C SER A 34 -9.35 -1.58 -1.61
N SER A 35 -10.22 -1.09 -2.51
CA SER A 35 -11.10 0.06 -2.24
C SER A 35 -12.09 -0.20 -1.11
N MET A 36 -12.55 -1.44 -0.93
CA MET A 36 -13.45 -1.80 0.18
C MET A 36 -12.72 -1.69 1.53
N VAL A 37 -11.45 -2.10 1.59
CA VAL A 37 -10.60 -1.92 2.78
C VAL A 37 -10.34 -0.43 3.04
N LEU A 38 -10.01 0.35 2.01
CA LEU A 38 -9.79 1.79 2.13
C LEU A 38 -11.05 2.54 2.55
N THR A 39 -12.23 2.13 2.06
CA THR A 39 -13.52 2.67 2.50
C THR A 39 -13.72 2.42 3.99
N LYS A 40 -13.39 1.22 4.48
CA LYS A 40 -13.48 0.94 5.91
C LYS A 40 -12.53 1.78 6.76
N MET A 41 -11.31 2.02 6.26
CA MET A 41 -10.35 2.90 6.93
C MET A 41 -10.79 4.36 6.94
N LYS A 42 -11.40 4.84 5.84
CA LYS A 42 -12.02 6.15 5.75
C LYS A 42 -13.15 6.31 6.77
N GLU A 43 -14.10 5.37 6.82
CA GLU A 43 -15.19 5.38 7.81
C GLU A 43 -14.66 5.42 9.25
N THR A 44 -13.59 4.67 9.52
CA THR A 44 -12.94 4.64 10.84
C THR A 44 -12.37 6.02 11.21
N ALA A 45 -11.69 6.67 10.26
CA ALA A 45 -11.16 8.03 10.46
C ALA A 45 -12.28 9.07 10.60
N GLU A 46 -13.36 8.94 9.82
CA GLU A 46 -14.53 9.83 9.88
C GLU A 46 -15.26 9.71 11.22
N ALA A 47 -15.43 8.49 11.73
CA ALA A 47 -16.01 8.24 13.05
C ALA A 47 -15.17 8.86 14.17
N TYR A 48 -13.84 8.82 14.06
CA TYR A 48 -12.93 9.45 15.01
C TYR A 48 -12.95 10.99 14.93
N LEU A 49 -12.98 11.55 13.72
CA LEU A 49 -12.88 13.00 13.50
C LEU A 49 -14.24 13.74 13.52
N GLY A 50 -15.36 13.02 13.40
CA GLY A 50 -16.71 13.59 13.34
C GLY A 50 -16.98 14.37 12.04
N LYS A 51 -16.20 14.16 10.98
CA LYS A 51 -16.33 14.84 9.69
C LYS A 51 -15.83 13.97 8.54
N THR A 52 -16.28 14.29 7.33
CA THR A 52 -15.84 13.61 6.10
C THR A 52 -14.34 13.70 5.89
N VAL A 53 -13.73 12.59 5.50
CA VAL A 53 -12.30 12.48 5.16
C VAL A 53 -12.17 12.26 3.66
N THR A 54 -11.49 13.19 2.99
CA THR A 54 -11.32 13.14 1.53
C THR A 54 -9.86 12.96 1.13
N ASN A 55 -8.93 13.67 1.75
CA ASN A 55 -7.53 13.64 1.35
C ASN A 55 -6.76 12.55 2.08
N ALA A 56 -5.97 11.76 1.35
CA ALA A 56 -5.15 10.70 1.93
C ALA A 56 -3.78 10.59 1.26
N VAL A 57 -2.81 10.10 2.02
CA VAL A 57 -1.55 9.54 1.53
C VAL A 57 -1.63 8.04 1.76
N ILE A 58 -1.31 7.24 0.74
CA ILE A 58 -1.37 5.77 0.81
C ILE A 58 0.06 5.24 0.63
N THR A 59 0.45 4.28 1.46
CA THR A 59 1.75 3.64 1.39
C THR A 59 1.71 2.40 0.49
N VAL A 60 2.84 2.07 -0.12
CA VAL A 60 3.05 0.83 -0.90
C VAL A 60 4.46 0.27 -0.64
N PRO A 61 4.70 -1.03 -0.90
CA PRO A 61 6.05 -1.57 -0.84
C PRO A 61 7.00 -0.85 -1.79
N ALA A 62 8.28 -0.71 -1.40
CA ALA A 62 9.27 0.02 -2.21
C ALA A 62 9.48 -0.60 -3.60
N TYR A 63 9.33 -1.91 -3.72
CA TYR A 63 9.51 -2.67 -4.97
C TYR A 63 8.28 -2.63 -5.90
N PHE A 64 7.18 -1.97 -5.52
CA PHE A 64 6.02 -1.84 -6.41
C PHE A 64 6.38 -1.06 -7.69
N ASN A 65 6.00 -1.63 -8.83
CA ASN A 65 6.13 -0.97 -10.13
C ASN A 65 5.00 0.05 -10.37
N ASP A 66 5.08 0.79 -11.48
CA ASP A 66 4.13 1.84 -11.82
C ASP A 66 2.69 1.34 -11.96
N SER A 67 2.49 0.14 -12.51
CA SER A 67 1.15 -0.44 -12.66
C SER A 67 0.51 -0.76 -11.32
N GLN A 68 1.28 -1.31 -10.36
CA GLN A 68 0.79 -1.61 -9.01
C GLN A 68 0.54 -0.34 -8.20
N ARG A 69 1.40 0.68 -8.35
CA ARG A 69 1.19 2.01 -7.75
C ARG A 69 -0.08 2.67 -8.28
N GLN A 70 -0.31 2.59 -9.58
CA GLN A 70 -1.51 3.14 -10.20
C GLN A 70 -2.76 2.40 -9.72
N ALA A 71 -2.76 1.05 -9.69
CA ALA A 71 -3.89 0.28 -9.16
C ALA A 71 -4.22 0.62 -7.70
N THR A 72 -3.20 0.86 -6.86
CA THR A 72 -3.40 1.31 -5.48
C THR A 72 -4.02 2.71 -5.42
N LYS A 73 -3.56 3.62 -6.28
CA LYS A 73 -4.15 4.96 -6.40
C LYS A 73 -5.60 4.91 -6.88
N ASP A 74 -5.91 4.04 -7.84
CA ASP A 74 -7.26 3.81 -8.36
C ASP A 74 -8.17 3.25 -7.26
N SER A 75 -7.65 2.34 -6.42
CA SER A 75 -8.37 1.84 -5.23
C SER A 75 -8.78 2.99 -4.30
N GLY A 76 -7.89 3.97 -4.09
CA GLY A 76 -8.20 5.17 -3.32
C GLY A 76 -9.27 6.03 -3.97
N ALA A 77 -9.21 6.21 -5.29
CA ALA A 77 -10.23 6.94 -6.04
C ALA A 77 -11.61 6.27 -5.96
N ILE A 78 -11.68 4.95 -6.10
CA ILE A 78 -12.92 4.16 -5.96
C ILE A 78 -13.51 4.31 -4.55
N ALA A 79 -12.67 4.37 -3.51
CA ALA A 79 -13.08 4.63 -2.13
C ALA A 79 -13.52 6.10 -1.85
N GLY A 80 -13.49 6.96 -2.87
CA GLY A 80 -13.82 8.38 -2.74
C GLY A 80 -12.78 9.16 -1.94
N LEU A 81 -11.50 8.80 -2.09
CA LEU A 81 -10.36 9.52 -1.54
C LEU A 81 -9.59 10.24 -2.64
N ASN A 82 -9.20 11.48 -2.37
CA ASN A 82 -8.19 12.21 -3.13
C ASN A 82 -6.79 11.78 -2.64
N VAL A 83 -6.14 10.93 -3.42
CA VAL A 83 -4.81 10.41 -3.12
C VAL A 83 -3.75 11.47 -3.46
N LEU A 84 -3.31 12.20 -2.43
CA LEU A 84 -2.32 13.28 -2.56
C LEU A 84 -0.96 12.75 -3.02
N ARG A 85 -0.56 11.58 -2.52
CA ARG A 85 0.70 10.92 -2.85
C ARG A 85 0.62 9.44 -2.54
N ILE A 86 1.30 8.65 -3.37
CA ILE A 86 1.73 7.29 -3.03
C ILE A 86 3.18 7.38 -2.54
N ILE A 87 3.46 6.89 -1.35
CA ILE A 87 4.83 6.86 -0.80
C ILE A 87 5.25 5.44 -0.48
N ASN A 88 6.56 5.19 -0.43
CA ASN A 88 7.07 3.88 -0.05
C ASN A 88 6.88 3.67 1.46
N GLU A 89 6.49 2.47 1.86
CA GLU A 89 6.43 2.03 3.26
C GLU A 89 7.73 2.32 4.03
N PRO A 90 8.94 1.93 3.55
CA PRO A 90 10.16 2.24 4.28
C PRO A 90 10.43 3.76 4.39
N THR A 91 10.01 4.55 3.41
CA THR A 91 10.08 6.02 3.50
C THR A 91 9.12 6.56 4.55
N ALA A 92 7.89 6.05 4.61
CA ALA A 92 6.91 6.42 5.63
C ALA A 92 7.43 6.09 7.05
N ALA A 93 8.06 4.93 7.22
CA ALA A 93 8.71 4.54 8.47
C ALA A 93 9.84 5.52 8.83
N ALA A 94 10.73 5.84 7.89
CA ALA A 94 11.82 6.78 8.15
C ALA A 94 11.33 8.19 8.51
N ILE A 95 10.25 8.68 7.90
CA ILE A 95 9.56 9.93 8.27
C ILE A 95 9.00 9.84 9.69
N ALA A 96 8.37 8.72 10.06
CA ALA A 96 7.80 8.55 11.41
C ALA A 96 8.85 8.63 12.52
N TYR A 97 10.07 8.14 12.26
CA TYR A 97 11.20 8.28 13.19
C TYR A 97 11.89 9.66 13.15
N GLY A 98 11.42 10.58 12.30
CA GLY A 98 11.96 11.92 12.11
C GLY A 98 13.39 11.91 11.59
N LEU A 99 13.76 10.89 10.80
CA LEU A 99 15.12 10.72 10.30
C LEU A 99 15.48 11.74 9.20
N ASP A 100 14.47 12.36 8.57
CA ASP A 100 14.59 13.50 7.67
C ASP A 100 15.04 14.79 8.36
N LYS A 101 14.78 14.94 9.66
CA LYS A 101 15.01 16.19 10.41
C LYS A 101 16.26 16.15 11.29
N LYS A 102 16.92 15.00 11.39
CA LYS A 102 18.06 14.84 12.27
C LYS A 102 19.35 15.08 11.48
N GLY A 103 20.12 16.07 11.93
CA GLY A 103 21.54 16.32 11.61
C GLY A 103 21.90 16.66 10.16
N SER A 104 23.14 17.09 9.98
CA SER A 104 23.74 17.44 8.69
C SER A 104 24.43 16.23 8.06
N GLY A 105 24.24 16.04 6.75
CA GLY A 105 24.94 15.04 5.94
C GLY A 105 24.14 13.78 5.62
N GLU A 106 24.65 13.02 4.64
CA GLU A 106 24.10 11.76 4.15
C GLU A 106 24.00 10.69 5.26
N ARG A 107 22.87 9.98 5.31
CA ARG A 107 22.61 8.91 6.28
C ARG A 107 22.08 7.67 5.61
N ASN A 108 22.65 6.54 5.99
CA ASN A 108 22.13 5.23 5.59
C ASN A 108 21.23 4.68 6.70
N VAL A 109 20.01 4.33 6.33
CA VAL A 109 18.97 3.81 7.21
C VAL A 109 18.55 2.44 6.70
N LEU A 110 18.60 1.43 7.55
CA LEU A 110 18.02 0.13 7.27
C LEU A 110 16.64 0.06 7.92
N ILE A 111 15.62 -0.22 7.12
CA ILE A 111 14.26 -0.52 7.56
C ILE A 111 14.09 -2.03 7.53
N PHE A 112 13.64 -2.58 8.64
CA PHE A 112 13.33 -3.99 8.82
C PHE A 112 11.83 -4.10 9.14
N ASP A 113 11.05 -4.61 8.19
CA ASP A 113 9.61 -4.79 8.31
C ASP A 113 9.28 -6.29 8.29
N LEU A 114 8.79 -6.81 9.42
CA LEU A 114 8.40 -8.20 9.57
C LEU A 114 6.93 -8.25 9.95
N GLY A 115 6.09 -8.39 8.92
CA GLY A 115 4.64 -8.47 9.03
C GLY A 115 4.15 -9.88 9.33
N GLY A 116 2.82 -10.05 9.27
CA GLY A 116 2.17 -11.35 9.52
C GLY A 116 2.31 -12.37 8.39
N GLY A 117 2.80 -11.97 7.21
CA GLY A 117 3.00 -12.87 6.06
C GLY A 117 3.99 -12.36 5.01
N THR A 118 4.65 -11.24 5.27
CA THR A 118 5.72 -10.69 4.42
C THR A 118 6.87 -10.22 5.31
N PHE A 119 8.07 -10.32 4.78
CA PHE A 119 9.29 -9.82 5.38
C PHE A 119 10.01 -8.94 4.36
N ASP A 120 10.20 -7.66 4.67
CA ASP A 120 10.80 -6.68 3.77
C ASP A 120 11.94 -5.94 4.47
N VAL A 121 13.08 -5.84 3.79
CA VAL A 121 14.24 -5.07 4.21
C VAL A 121 14.56 -4.05 3.13
N SER A 122 14.69 -2.79 3.55
CA SER A 122 15.08 -1.71 2.63
C SER A 122 16.22 -0.89 3.22
N ILE A 123 17.23 -0.59 2.40
CA ILE A 123 18.27 0.40 2.74
C ILE A 123 17.92 1.70 2.04
N LEU A 124 17.80 2.76 2.82
CA LEU A 124 17.55 4.12 2.36
C LEU A 124 18.78 4.98 2.61
N THR A 125 19.04 5.88 1.67
CA THR A 125 19.88 7.04 1.89
C THR A 125 18.98 8.25 2.12
N ILE A 126 19.29 9.04 3.15
CA ILE A 126 18.59 10.28 3.48
C ILE A 126 19.61 11.42 3.49
N GLU A 127 19.37 12.43 2.66
CA GLU A 127 20.18 13.65 2.57
C GLU A 127 19.27 14.84 2.32
N ASP A 128 19.36 15.88 3.15
CA ASP A 128 18.56 17.12 3.05
C ASP A 128 17.03 16.89 2.85
N GLY A 129 16.50 15.86 3.51
CA GLY A 129 15.07 15.48 3.43
C GLY A 129 14.68 14.73 2.14
N ILE A 130 15.63 14.44 1.26
CA ILE A 130 15.48 13.56 0.10
C ILE A 130 15.71 12.12 0.55
N PHE A 131 14.80 11.23 0.16
CA PHE A 131 14.88 9.81 0.44
C PHE A 131 15.16 9.05 -0.85
N GLU A 132 16.24 8.28 -0.87
CA GLU A 132 16.59 7.41 -1.99
C GLU A 132 16.61 5.95 -1.51
N VAL A 133 15.87 5.08 -2.19
CA VAL A 133 15.93 3.63 -1.93
C VAL A 133 17.17 3.08 -2.65
N LYS A 134 18.16 2.62 -1.88
CA LYS A 134 19.39 2.03 -2.44
C LYS A 134 19.24 0.55 -2.75
N SER A 135 18.55 -0.19 -1.88
CA SER A 135 18.28 -1.61 -2.09
C SER A 135 17.05 -2.05 -1.32
N THR A 136 16.42 -3.11 -1.84
CA THR A 136 15.28 -3.78 -1.23
C THR A 136 15.46 -5.28 -1.40
N ALA A 137 15.22 -6.04 -0.34
CA ALA A 137 15.26 -7.50 -0.30
C ALA A 137 14.18 -8.00 0.67
N GLY A 138 13.84 -9.29 0.64
CA GLY A 138 12.79 -9.81 1.50
C GLY A 138 12.29 -11.20 1.12
N ASP A 139 11.28 -11.66 1.84
CA ASP A 139 10.50 -12.85 1.54
C ASP A 139 9.00 -12.50 1.56
N THR A 140 8.32 -12.83 0.47
CA THR A 140 6.89 -12.51 0.29
C THR A 140 5.97 -13.60 0.84
N HIS A 141 6.52 -14.71 1.36
CA HIS A 141 5.79 -15.89 1.84
C HIS A 141 6.51 -16.58 3.02
N PHE A 142 6.86 -15.82 4.07
CA PHE A 142 7.53 -16.33 5.27
C PHE A 142 6.59 -17.10 6.22
#